data_AF-A0AAX1JBD0-F1
#
_entry.id   AF-A0AAX1JBD0-F1
#
_cell.length_a   1.000
_cell.length_b   1.000
_cell.length_c   1.000
_cell.angle_alpha   90.00
_cell.angle_beta   90.00
_cell.angle_gamma   90.00
#
_symmetry.space_group_name_H-M   'P 1'
#
loop_
_entity.id
_entity.type
_entity.pdbx_description
1 polymer ?
#
loop_
_entity_poly.entity_id
_entity_poly.type
_entity_poly.pdbx_seq_one_letter_code
_entity_poly.pdbx_strand_id
1 'polypeptide(L)'
;MNFSSIVARRRVAGVSAGCLLGGIALGIVGAPSAAAAPDCSQQSVNATVSSATGAAQQYLASHPGANDVVMAAYGQPRGEAAANLRGYFTSHPNEYYDLRGILAPIGDTERQCNVSALPPNLESAYHEFMAG
;
A
#
# COMPACT_ATOMS: atom_id res chain seq x y z
N MET A 1 -0.42 -58.53 -3.81
CA MET A 1 0.91 -59.14 -3.63
C MET A 1 1.91 -58.04 -3.34
N ASN A 2 2.76 -58.33 -2.37
CA ASN A 2 3.81 -57.51 -1.75
C ASN A 2 4.87 -57.07 -2.76
N PHE A 3 5.35 -55.82 -2.69
CA PHE A 3 6.80 -55.55 -2.66
C PHE A 3 7.11 -54.38 -1.75
N SER A 4 8.09 -54.63 -0.91
CA SER A 4 8.49 -53.89 0.27
C SER A 4 9.81 -53.16 0.00
N SER A 5 9.93 -51.97 0.59
CA SER A 5 11.14 -51.34 1.17
C SER A 5 12.39 -51.12 0.31
N ILE A 6 12.90 -49.88 0.32
CA ILE A 6 14.31 -49.58 0.66
C ILE A 6 14.43 -48.15 1.20
N VAL A 7 14.97 -48.06 2.41
CA VAL A 7 15.44 -46.87 3.10
C VAL A 7 16.80 -46.49 2.53
N ALA A 8 17.03 -45.21 2.19
CA ALA A 8 18.39 -44.69 2.06
C ALA A 8 18.46 -43.19 2.41
N ARG A 9 18.68 -42.91 3.70
CA ARG A 9 19.27 -41.66 4.18
C ARG A 9 20.70 -41.57 3.65
N ARG A 10 21.12 -40.47 3.01
CA ARG A 10 22.45 -39.86 3.21
C ARG A 10 22.71 -38.58 2.41
N ARG A 11 23.17 -37.57 3.17
CA ARG A 11 24.11 -36.49 2.84
C ARG A 11 23.66 -35.43 1.83
N VAL A 12 23.14 -34.33 2.38
CA VAL A 12 23.38 -32.99 1.83
C VAL A 12 24.88 -32.72 1.96
N ALA A 13 25.58 -32.78 0.84
CA ALA A 13 26.90 -32.19 0.63
C ALA A 13 26.69 -30.96 -0.26
N GLY A 14 27.23 -29.82 0.19
CA GLY A 14 26.95 -28.53 -0.42
C GLY A 14 27.51 -28.38 -1.83
N VAL A 15 27.02 -27.35 -2.52
CA VAL A 15 27.79 -26.53 -3.46
C VAL A 15 27.10 -25.17 -3.51
N SER A 16 27.84 -24.15 -3.10
CA SER A 16 27.64 -22.75 -3.42
C SER A 16 28.12 -22.51 -4.86
N ALA A 17 27.25 -22.02 -5.75
CA ALA A 17 27.55 -21.12 -6.87
C ALA A 17 26.37 -21.04 -7.85
N GLY A 18 25.99 -19.83 -8.24
CA GLY A 18 25.51 -19.57 -9.60
C GLY A 18 24.02 -19.27 -9.79
N CYS A 19 23.75 -18.00 -10.06
CA CYS A 19 22.90 -17.46 -11.15
C CYS A 19 21.44 -17.92 -11.33
N LEU A 20 20.54 -16.94 -11.17
CA LEU A 20 19.53 -16.45 -12.11
C LEU A 20 18.68 -17.46 -12.92
N LEU A 21 17.37 -17.18 -12.89
CA LEU A 21 16.28 -17.55 -13.81
C LEU A 21 15.35 -18.69 -13.39
N GLY A 22 14.09 -18.32 -13.13
CA GLY A 22 12.89 -19.09 -13.48
C GLY A 22 12.54 -20.29 -12.60
N GLY A 23 11.56 -20.14 -11.71
CA GLY A 23 10.98 -21.27 -10.97
C GLY A 23 9.52 -21.05 -10.63
N ILE A 24 8.62 -21.69 -11.36
CA ILE A 24 7.24 -21.94 -10.92
C ILE A 24 7.34 -22.99 -9.81
N ALA A 25 6.95 -22.64 -8.58
CA ALA A 25 6.85 -23.60 -7.49
C ALA A 25 5.53 -23.40 -6.74
N LEU A 26 4.60 -24.33 -6.98
CA LEU A 26 3.51 -24.61 -6.06
C LEU A 26 4.12 -25.18 -4.77
N GLY A 27 4.02 -24.42 -3.68
CA GLY A 27 4.47 -24.84 -2.37
C GLY A 27 3.94 -23.87 -1.32
N ILE A 28 2.83 -24.25 -0.67
CA ILE A 28 2.33 -23.60 0.53
C ILE A 28 3.32 -23.97 1.64
N VAL A 29 4.33 -23.13 1.83
CA VAL A 29 5.21 -23.16 2.99
C VAL A 29 5.02 -21.83 3.71
N GLY A 30 4.51 -21.89 4.94
CA GLY A 30 4.41 -20.75 5.83
C GLY A 30 5.80 -20.30 6.28
N ALA A 31 6.55 -19.66 5.39
CA ALA A 31 7.67 -18.82 5.77
C ALA A 31 7.10 -17.51 6.35
N PRO A 32 7.71 -16.91 7.39
CA PRO A 32 7.46 -15.50 7.65
C PRO A 32 7.74 -14.79 6.32
N SER A 33 6.82 -13.94 5.87
CA SER A 33 7.03 -13.12 4.68
C SER A 33 8.46 -12.64 4.72
N ALA A 34 9.32 -13.16 3.83
CA ALA A 34 10.61 -12.55 3.63
C ALA A 34 10.23 -11.12 3.30
N ALA A 35 10.53 -10.20 4.22
CA ALA A 35 10.52 -8.80 3.90
C ALA A 35 11.59 -8.66 2.82
N ALA A 36 11.21 -8.96 1.58
CA ALA A 36 11.91 -8.47 0.43
C ALA A 36 12.10 -7.00 0.73
N ALA A 37 13.35 -6.53 0.64
CA ALA A 37 13.64 -5.12 0.83
C ALA A 37 12.58 -4.34 0.03
N PRO A 38 12.01 -3.27 0.60
CA PRO A 38 10.94 -2.53 -0.05
C PRO A 38 11.37 -2.21 -1.49
N ASP A 39 10.54 -2.63 -2.45
CA ASP A 39 10.80 -2.34 -3.86
C ASP A 39 10.55 -0.84 -4.05
N CYS A 40 11.63 -0.08 -4.15
CA CYS A 40 11.59 1.38 -4.27
C CYS A 40 11.74 1.85 -5.72
N SER A 41 11.39 0.98 -6.68
CA SER A 41 11.30 1.37 -8.09
C SER A 41 10.19 2.41 -8.27
N GLN A 42 10.35 3.32 -9.24
CA GLN A 42 9.28 4.25 -9.60
C GLN A 42 7.96 3.52 -9.95
N GLN A 43 8.06 2.31 -10.50
CA GLN A 43 6.88 1.50 -10.85
C GLN A 43 6.09 1.07 -9.61
N SER A 44 6.76 0.60 -8.56
CA SER A 44 6.12 0.14 -7.33
C SER A 44 5.59 1.29 -6.49
N VAL A 45 6.29 2.43 -6.46
CA VAL A 45 5.79 3.67 -5.85
C VAL A 45 4.50 4.11 -6.55
N ASN A 46 4.49 4.17 -7.88
CA ASN A 46 3.29 4.56 -8.64
C ASN A 46 2.16 3.52 -8.51
N ALA A 47 2.49 2.23 -8.43
CA ALA A 47 1.49 1.18 -8.18
C ALA A 47 0.82 1.39 -6.82
N THR A 48 1.59 1.75 -5.78
CA THR A 48 1.05 2.04 -4.44
C THR A 48 0.12 3.25 -4.46
N VAL A 49 0.54 4.35 -5.10
CA VAL A 49 -0.30 5.55 -5.24
C VAL A 49 -1.57 5.24 -6.02
N SER A 50 -1.46 4.49 -7.12
CA SER A 50 -2.62 4.09 -7.95
C SER A 50 -3.59 3.21 -7.19
N SER A 51 -3.09 2.23 -6.43
CA SER A 51 -3.93 1.35 -5.59
C SER A 51 -4.61 2.12 -4.45
N ALA A 52 -3.88 2.98 -3.74
CA ALA A 52 -4.44 3.79 -2.65
C ALA A 52 -5.49 4.78 -3.18
N THR A 53 -5.22 5.43 -4.32
CA THR A 53 -6.16 6.35 -4.97
C THR A 53 -7.41 5.60 -5.45
N GLY A 54 -7.24 4.43 -6.06
CA GLY A 54 -8.37 3.60 -6.50
C GLY A 54 -9.24 3.13 -5.33
N ALA A 55 -8.63 2.72 -4.23
CA ALA A 55 -9.35 2.37 -3.00
C ALA A 55 -10.07 3.58 -2.41
N ALA A 56 -9.46 4.77 -2.40
CA ALA A 56 -10.10 5.99 -1.94
C ALA A 56 -11.31 6.35 -2.81
N GLN A 57 -11.22 6.20 -4.14
CA GLN A 57 -12.35 6.41 -5.04
C GLN A 57 -13.50 5.43 -4.78
N GLN A 58 -13.20 4.14 -4.53
CA GLN A 58 -14.22 3.15 -4.17
C GLN A 58 -14.89 3.48 -2.82
N TYR A 59 -14.09 3.94 -1.86
CA TYR A 59 -14.60 4.40 -0.58
C TYR A 59 -15.54 5.60 -0.75
N LEU A 60 -15.11 6.63 -1.48
CA LEU A 60 -15.93 7.82 -1.74
C LEU A 60 -17.21 7.47 -2.51
N ALA A 61 -17.17 6.51 -3.44
CA ALA A 61 -18.37 6.05 -4.15
C ALA A 61 -19.43 5.41 -3.22
N SER A 62 -19.02 4.84 -2.09
CA SER A 62 -19.92 4.30 -1.06
C SER A 62 -20.24 5.30 0.06
N HIS A 63 -19.57 6.46 0.09
CA HIS A 63 -19.73 7.52 1.08
C HIS A 63 -20.08 8.85 0.41
N PRO A 64 -21.35 9.07 0.03
CA PRO A 64 -21.76 10.25 -0.73
C PRO A 64 -21.43 11.56 -0.02
N GLY A 65 -21.58 11.63 1.31
CA GLY A 65 -21.23 12.82 2.10
C GLY A 65 -19.75 13.19 1.99
N ALA A 66 -18.85 12.22 2.15
CA ALA A 66 -17.41 12.44 2.00
C ALA A 66 -17.06 12.80 0.54
N ASN A 67 -17.69 12.14 -0.42
CA ASN A 67 -17.51 12.42 -1.84
C ASN A 67 -17.91 13.86 -2.19
N ASP A 68 -19.06 14.35 -1.70
CA ASP A 68 -19.49 15.73 -1.94
C ASP A 68 -18.47 16.76 -1.41
N VAL A 69 -17.96 16.56 -0.19
CA VAL A 69 -16.97 17.48 0.39
C VAL A 69 -15.63 17.43 -0.36
N VAL A 70 -15.16 16.23 -0.72
CA VAL A 70 -13.93 16.04 -1.50
C VAL A 70 -14.07 16.64 -2.90
N MET A 71 -15.21 16.45 -3.57
CA MET A 71 -15.46 17.00 -4.90
C MET A 71 -15.57 18.53 -4.86
N ALA A 72 -16.22 19.09 -3.84
CA ALA A 72 -16.28 20.54 -3.63
C ALA A 72 -14.87 21.14 -3.40
N ALA A 73 -14.00 20.43 -2.66
CA ALA A 73 -12.65 20.88 -2.34
C ALA A 73 -11.77 21.12 -3.59
N TYR A 74 -11.98 20.40 -4.70
CA TYR A 74 -11.23 20.62 -5.95
C TYR A 74 -11.44 22.02 -6.56
N GLY A 75 -12.60 22.65 -6.32
CA GLY A 75 -12.92 23.98 -6.82
C GLY A 75 -12.58 25.11 -5.85
N GLN A 76 -12.16 24.78 -4.62
CA GLN A 76 -11.94 25.74 -3.54
C GLN A 76 -10.46 26.14 -3.43
N PRO A 77 -10.16 27.35 -2.91
CA PRO A 77 -8.80 27.67 -2.50
C PRO A 77 -8.34 26.73 -1.39
N ARG A 78 -7.04 26.37 -1.41
CA ARG A 78 -6.44 25.34 -0.54
C ARG A 78 -6.83 25.47 0.94
N GLY A 79 -6.78 26.67 1.49
CA GLY A 79 -7.11 26.90 2.91
C GLY A 79 -8.57 26.63 3.24
N GLU A 80 -9.49 26.94 2.32
CA GLU A 80 -10.92 26.71 2.51
C GLU A 80 -11.28 25.24 2.30
N ALA A 81 -10.68 24.60 1.29
CA ALA A 81 -10.77 23.15 1.09
C ALA A 81 -10.34 22.37 2.33
N ALA A 82 -9.18 22.71 2.91
CA ALA A 82 -8.67 22.07 4.13
C ALA A 82 -9.61 22.28 5.33
N ALA A 83 -10.14 23.50 5.51
CA ALA A 83 -11.09 23.79 6.58
C ALA A 83 -12.40 23.01 6.43
N ASN A 84 -12.95 22.92 5.22
CA ASN A 84 -14.17 22.17 4.93
C ASN A 84 -13.99 20.66 5.15
N LEU A 85 -12.90 20.09 4.63
CA LEU A 85 -12.58 18.68 4.84
C LEU A 85 -12.41 18.38 6.33
N ARG A 86 -11.64 19.20 7.06
CA ARG A 86 -11.45 19.02 8.51
C ARG A 86 -12.78 19.13 9.27
N GLY A 87 -13.63 20.09 8.93
CA GLY A 87 -14.96 20.24 9.55
C GLY A 87 -15.86 19.02 9.33
N TYR A 88 -15.88 18.47 8.12
CA TYR A 88 -16.62 17.25 7.79
C TYR A 88 -16.09 16.04 8.56
N PHE A 89 -14.78 15.78 8.49
CA PHE A 89 -14.13 14.62 9.09
C PHE A 89 -14.07 14.69 10.62
N THR A 90 -14.12 15.88 11.22
CA THR A 90 -14.31 16.05 12.68
C THR A 90 -15.69 15.56 13.13
N SER A 91 -16.71 15.77 12.30
CA SER A 91 -18.08 15.27 12.55
C SER A 91 -18.24 13.79 12.19
N HIS A 92 -17.37 13.27 11.32
CA HIS A 92 -17.36 11.89 10.84
C HIS A 92 -16.01 11.20 11.11
N PRO A 93 -15.64 10.99 12.39
CA PRO A 93 -14.33 10.47 12.74
C PRO A 93 -14.08 9.06 12.19
N ASN A 94 -15.12 8.22 12.10
CA ASN A 94 -14.99 6.88 11.50
C ASN A 94 -14.55 6.96 10.03
N GLU A 95 -15.13 7.89 9.27
CA GLU A 95 -14.79 8.07 7.85
C GLU A 95 -13.39 8.63 7.67
N TYR A 96 -12.95 9.49 8.59
CA TYR A 96 -11.59 9.98 8.64
C TYR A 96 -10.57 8.85 8.83
N TYR A 97 -10.80 7.96 9.80
CA TYR A 97 -9.88 6.85 10.07
C TYR A 97 -9.85 5.83 8.93
N ASP A 98 -11.00 5.57 8.28
CA ASP A 98 -11.05 4.67 7.13
C ASP A 98 -10.25 5.24 5.95
N LEU A 99 -10.53 6.49 5.56
CA LEU A 99 -9.82 7.15 4.47
C LEU A 99 -8.32 7.31 4.77
N ARG A 100 -7.94 7.60 6.02
CA ARG A 100 -6.53 7.58 6.44
C ARG A 100 -5.91 6.19 6.30
N GLY A 101 -6.62 5.14 6.68
CA GLY A 101 -6.14 3.76 6.51
C GLY A 101 -5.89 3.42 5.04
N ILE A 102 -6.78 3.86 4.16
CA ILE A 102 -6.67 3.69 2.71
C ILE A 102 -5.45 4.42 2.14
N LEU A 103 -5.16 5.63 2.63
CA LEU A 103 -4.05 6.47 2.13
C LEU A 103 -2.73 6.26 2.89
N ALA A 104 -2.73 5.53 4.00
CA ALA A 104 -1.53 5.17 4.77
C ALA A 104 -0.38 4.56 3.95
N PRO A 105 -0.59 3.63 2.99
CA PRO A 105 0.51 2.99 2.27
C PRO A 105 1.35 3.98 1.46
N ILE A 106 0.77 5.09 1.01
CA ILE A 106 1.51 6.15 0.32
C ILE A 106 2.64 6.69 1.20
N GLY A 107 2.31 7.21 2.38
CA GLY A 107 3.29 7.80 3.29
C GLY A 107 4.21 6.76 3.93
N ASP A 108 3.79 5.48 3.98
CA ASP A 108 4.69 4.38 4.34
C ASP A 108 5.74 4.15 3.24
N THR A 109 5.34 4.10 1.96
CA THR A 109 6.27 3.99 0.83
C THR A 109 7.20 5.19 0.73
N GLU A 110 6.72 6.42 0.92
CA GLU A 110 7.56 7.62 0.93
C GLU A 110 8.65 7.54 2.01
N ARG A 111 8.30 7.10 3.22
CA ARG A 111 9.25 6.93 4.33
C ARG A 111 10.21 5.76 4.11
N GLN A 112 9.72 4.63 3.62
CA GLN A 112 10.54 3.44 3.39
C GLN A 112 11.55 3.64 2.24
N CYS A 113 11.16 4.38 1.20
CA CYS A 113 11.96 4.58 0.01
C CYS A 113 12.68 5.93 -0.03
N ASN A 114 12.38 6.84 0.91
CA ASN A 114 12.89 8.21 0.94
C ASN A 114 12.65 8.94 -0.40
N VAL A 115 11.42 8.84 -0.90
CA VAL A 115 10.95 9.44 -2.15
C VAL A 115 9.69 10.27 -1.89
N SER A 116 9.41 11.21 -2.80
CA SER A 116 8.11 11.87 -2.90
C SER A 116 7.27 11.12 -3.93
N ALA A 117 6.18 10.50 -3.47
CA ALA A 117 5.30 9.69 -4.31
C ALA A 117 4.20 10.53 -4.97
N LEU A 118 3.93 11.73 -4.43
CA LEU A 118 2.90 12.64 -4.91
C LEU A 118 3.49 13.91 -5.50
N PRO A 119 2.80 14.57 -6.44
CA PRO A 119 3.17 15.91 -6.85
C PRO A 119 3.04 16.90 -5.68
N PRO A 120 3.82 17.99 -5.65
CA PRO A 120 4.00 18.84 -4.46
C PRO A 120 2.71 19.46 -3.94
N ASN A 121 1.76 19.77 -4.83
CA ASN A 121 0.46 20.31 -4.45
C ASN A 121 -0.37 19.30 -3.63
N LEU A 122 -0.35 18.02 -4.05
CA LEU A 122 -1.08 16.93 -3.40
C LEU A 122 -0.35 16.39 -2.18
N GLU A 123 0.98 16.33 -2.22
CA GLU A 123 1.81 15.91 -1.08
C GLU A 123 1.49 16.74 0.16
N SER A 124 1.50 18.07 0.03
CA SER A 124 1.16 18.96 1.13
C SER A 124 -0.30 18.77 1.62
N ALA A 125 -1.23 18.33 0.76
CA ALA A 125 -2.63 18.14 1.13
C ALA A 125 -2.83 16.80 1.84
N TYR A 126 -2.13 15.77 1.35
CA TYR A 126 -2.02 14.47 1.98
C TYR A 126 -1.45 14.59 3.40
N HIS A 127 -0.31 15.27 3.58
CA HIS A 127 0.27 15.46 4.91
C HIS A 127 -0.66 16.20 5.87
N GLU A 128 -1.33 17.25 5.40
CA GLU A 128 -2.29 17.99 6.22
C GLU A 128 -3.47 17.10 6.64
N PHE A 129 -4.01 16.28 5.74
CA PHE A 129 -5.06 15.31 6.06
C PHE A 129 -4.58 14.24 7.05
N MET A 130 -3.38 13.70 6.85
CA MET A 130 -2.82 12.64 7.70
C MET A 130 -2.48 13.13 9.13
N ALA A 131 -2.21 14.43 9.29
CA ALA A 131 -1.91 15.07 10.57
C ALA A 131 -3.15 15.30 11.45
N GLY A 132 -4.34 15.45 10.87
CA GLY A 132 -5.61 15.74 11.56
C GLY A 132 -5.97 17.21 11.56
#